data_AF-V4P9M5-F1
#
_entry.id   AF-V4P9M5-F1
#
_cell.length_a   1.000
_cell.length_b   1.000
_cell.length_c   1.000
_cell.angle_alpha   90.00
_cell.angle_beta   90.00
_cell.angle_gamma   90.00
#
_symmetry.space_group_name_H-M   'P 1'
#
loop_
_entity.id
_entity.type
_entity.pdbx_description
1 polymer ?
#
loop_
_entity_poly.entity_id
_entity_poly.type
_entity_poly.pdbx_seq_one_letter_code
_entity_poly.pdbx_strand_id
1 'polypeptide(L)'
;MEMEWQMSMVKDAGHTAARINISRILEMFLRGDITPGDAVADLKKFCHPQLSNDDGAGLDAYIAKTLAMVQTREFDVDSALSHLVELSAAKTLDVTQTPVFKAV
;
A
#
# COMPACT_ATOMS: atom_id res chain seq x y z
N MET A 1 -2.59 -27.25 22.13
CA MET A 1 -1.77 -26.16 21.56
C MET A 1 -1.77 -26.28 20.04
N GLU A 2 -2.94 -26.16 19.41
CA GLU A 2 -3.12 -26.33 17.94
C GLU A 2 -3.66 -25.06 17.26
N MET A 3 -3.95 -24.00 18.02
CA MET A 3 -4.53 -22.76 17.48
C MET A 3 -3.49 -21.80 16.88
N GLU A 4 -2.20 -21.94 17.21
CA GLU A 4 -1.16 -21.00 16.76
C GLU A 4 -0.73 -21.23 15.30
N TRP A 5 -0.73 -22.47 14.81
CA TRP A 5 -0.30 -22.81 13.45
C TRP A 5 -1.29 -22.33 12.38
N GLN A 6 -2.61 -22.43 12.66
CA GLN A 6 -3.63 -21.95 11.72
C GLN A 6 -3.64 -20.42 11.60
N MET A 7 -3.49 -19.69 12.71
CA MET A 7 -3.41 -18.22 12.65
C MET A 7 -2.17 -17.74 11.89
N SER A 8 -1.04 -18.45 11.98
CA SER A 8 0.17 -18.09 11.25
C SER A 8 -0.02 -18.26 9.74
N MET A 9 -0.62 -19.38 9.29
CA MET A 9 -0.87 -19.60 7.85
C MET A 9 -1.90 -18.62 7.27
N VAL A 10 -2.97 -18.29 8.00
CA VAL A 10 -4.00 -17.37 7.49
C VAL A 10 -3.46 -15.94 7.38
N LYS A 11 -2.62 -15.50 8.33
CA LYS A 11 -1.95 -14.19 8.24
C LYS A 11 -0.98 -14.12 7.05
N ASP A 12 -0.23 -15.21 6.81
CA ASP A 12 0.72 -15.30 5.70
C ASP A 12 0.00 -15.35 4.33
N ALA A 13 -1.12 -16.06 4.24
CA ALA A 13 -1.95 -16.11 3.05
C ALA A 13 -2.61 -14.76 2.72
N GLY A 14 -3.10 -14.04 3.74
CA GLY A 14 -3.66 -12.69 3.57
C GLY A 14 -2.60 -11.68 3.11
N HIS A 15 -1.40 -11.76 3.69
CA HIS A 15 -0.26 -10.92 3.29
C HIS A 15 0.21 -11.22 1.86
N THR A 16 0.30 -12.50 1.50
CA THR A 16 0.67 -12.94 0.15
C THR A 16 -0.36 -12.49 -0.89
N ALA A 17 -1.65 -12.64 -0.59
CA ALA A 17 -2.73 -12.19 -1.48
C ALA A 17 -2.74 -10.65 -1.64
N ALA A 18 -2.52 -9.90 -0.57
CA ALA A 18 -2.41 -8.43 -0.63
C ALA A 18 -1.23 -8.01 -1.53
N ARG A 19 -0.05 -8.62 -1.34
CA ARG A 19 1.13 -8.35 -2.17
C ARG A 19 0.89 -8.60 -3.65
N ILE A 20 0.28 -9.74 -4.02
CA ILE A 20 -0.02 -10.06 -5.42
C ILE A 20 -0.97 -9.03 -6.03
N ASN A 21 -2.05 -8.68 -5.32
CA ASN A 21 -3.03 -7.72 -5.82
C ASN A 21 -2.46 -6.31 -5.96
N ILE A 22 -1.70 -5.84 -4.96
CA ILE A 22 -1.05 -4.52 -4.98
C ILE A 22 -0.02 -4.44 -6.12
N SER A 23 0.79 -5.49 -6.31
CA SER A 23 1.75 -5.57 -7.43
C SER A 23 1.05 -5.42 -8.78
N ARG A 24 -0.07 -6.13 -8.95
CA ARG A 24 -0.84 -6.07 -10.20
C ARG A 24 -1.41 -4.68 -10.47
N ILE A 25 -1.90 -3.99 -9.44
CA ILE A 25 -2.41 -2.62 -9.58
C ILE A 25 -1.29 -1.66 -9.97
N LEU A 26 -0.10 -1.78 -9.35
CA LEU A 26 1.08 -0.98 -9.71
C LEU A 26 1.50 -1.21 -11.16
N GLU A 27 1.54 -2.46 -11.62
CA GLU A 27 1.86 -2.80 -13.00
C GLU A 27 0.84 -2.21 -13.99
N MET A 28 -0.46 -2.34 -13.71
CA MET A 28 -1.52 -1.76 -14.54
C MET A 28 -1.42 -0.23 -14.59
N PHE A 29 -1.13 0.41 -13.46
CA PHE A 29 -0.90 1.85 -13.38
C PHE A 29 0.31 2.28 -14.22
N LEU A 30 1.45 1.59 -14.09
CA LEU A 30 2.68 1.93 -14.82
C LEU A 30 2.58 1.69 -16.33
N ARG A 31 1.78 0.71 -16.75
CA ARG A 31 1.46 0.46 -18.15
C ARG A 31 0.46 1.46 -18.73
N GLY A 32 -0.21 2.25 -17.88
CA GLY A 32 -1.27 3.18 -18.27
C GLY A 32 -2.61 2.51 -18.54
N ASP A 33 -2.81 1.28 -18.07
CA ASP A 33 -4.06 0.52 -18.24
C ASP A 33 -5.18 1.07 -17.32
N ILE A 34 -4.82 1.78 -16.24
CA ILE A 34 -5.74 2.42 -15.29
C ILE A 34 -5.28 3.84 -14.97
N THR A 35 -6.23 4.73 -14.61
CA THR A 35 -5.90 6.10 -14.22
C THR A 35 -5.31 6.16 -12.80
N PRO A 36 -4.61 7.25 -12.43
CA PRO A 36 -4.16 7.44 -11.05
C PRO A 36 -5.30 7.35 -10.03
N GLY A 37 -6.49 7.87 -10.37
CA GLY A 37 -7.67 7.82 -9.50
C GLY A 37 -8.19 6.39 -9.30
N ASP A 38 -8.21 5.59 -10.37
CA ASP A 38 -8.61 4.18 -10.30
C ASP A 38 -7.62 3.36 -9.47
N ALA A 39 -6.32 3.59 -9.67
CA ALA A 39 -5.26 2.93 -8.90
C ALA A 39 -5.37 3.25 -7.40
N VAL A 40 -5.64 4.51 -7.02
CA VAL A 40 -5.88 4.90 -5.62
C VAL A 40 -7.11 4.17 -5.06
N ALA A 41 -8.22 4.18 -5.78
CA ALA A 41 -9.47 3.55 -5.35
C ALA A 41 -9.30 2.04 -5.16
N ASP A 42 -8.56 1.37 -6.03
CA ASP A 42 -8.27 -0.06 -5.92
C ASP A 42 -7.31 -0.38 -4.77
N LEU A 43 -6.23 0.38 -4.60
CA LEU A 43 -5.27 0.20 -3.49
C LEU A 43 -5.92 0.44 -2.12
N LYS A 44 -6.86 1.40 -2.03
CA LYS A 44 -7.63 1.67 -0.82
C LYS A 44 -8.47 0.49 -0.35
N LYS A 45 -8.89 -0.41 -1.25
CA LYS A 45 -9.63 -1.64 -0.86
C LYS A 45 -8.77 -2.59 -0.04
N PHE A 46 -7.44 -2.49 -0.15
CA PHE A 46 -6.47 -3.30 0.60
C PHE A 46 -5.90 -2.56 1.82
N CYS A 47 -5.84 -1.23 1.77
CA CYS A 47 -5.30 -0.40 2.83
C CYS A 47 -6.41 0.08 3.78
N HIS A 48 -6.48 -0.45 5.00
CA HIS A 48 -7.44 0.00 6.03
C HIS A 48 -6.78 0.38 7.37
N PRO A 49 -5.70 1.16 7.40
CA PRO A 49 -5.16 1.61 8.67
C PRO A 49 -6.13 2.55 9.38
N GLN A 50 -6.25 2.44 10.71
CA GLN A 50 -6.86 3.50 11.50
C GLN A 50 -5.97 4.75 11.41
N LEU A 51 -6.49 5.83 10.83
CA LEU A 51 -5.77 7.10 10.75
C LEU A 51 -5.81 7.75 12.13
N SER A 52 -4.66 8.02 12.74
CA SER A 52 -4.60 8.62 14.08
C SER A 52 -4.91 10.12 14.09
N ASN A 53 -4.82 10.79 12.93
CA ASN A 53 -5.05 12.22 12.76
C ASN A 53 -5.91 12.42 11.51
N ASP A 54 -7.21 12.64 11.71
CA ASP A 54 -8.24 12.61 10.67
C ASP A 54 -8.65 14.03 10.26
N ASP A 55 -8.03 14.52 9.18
CA ASP A 55 -8.52 15.67 8.40
C ASP A 55 -9.18 15.19 7.09
N GLY A 56 -9.54 13.90 6.97
CA GLY A 56 -10.21 13.32 5.79
C GLY A 56 -9.37 13.13 4.53
N ALA A 57 -8.17 13.72 4.43
CA ALA A 57 -7.30 13.64 3.25
C ALA A 57 -6.17 12.58 3.34
N GLY A 58 -6.04 11.85 4.46
CA GLY A 58 -4.79 11.15 4.81
C GLY A 58 -4.40 9.98 3.90
N LEU A 59 -5.27 8.98 3.75
CA LEU A 59 -4.90 7.72 3.07
C LEU A 59 -4.85 7.87 1.55
N ASP A 60 -5.86 8.51 0.96
CA ASP A 60 -5.97 8.66 -0.50
C ASP A 60 -4.83 9.53 -1.03
N ALA A 61 -4.50 10.62 -0.33
CA ALA A 61 -3.36 11.46 -0.68
C ALA A 61 -2.02 10.74 -0.50
N TYR A 62 -1.89 9.90 0.52
CA TYR A 62 -0.68 9.10 0.73
C TYR A 62 -0.46 8.09 -0.40
N ILE A 63 -1.51 7.35 -0.77
CA ILE A 63 -1.47 6.41 -1.88
C ILE A 63 -1.18 7.17 -3.18
N ALA A 64 -1.87 8.28 -3.45
CA ALA A 64 -1.66 9.10 -4.64
C ALA A 64 -0.22 9.65 -4.72
N LYS A 65 0.35 10.11 -3.60
CA LYS A 65 1.74 10.58 -3.52
C LYS A 65 2.72 9.44 -3.81
N THR A 66 2.47 8.25 -3.27
CA THR A 66 3.29 7.07 -3.54
C THR A 66 3.28 6.74 -5.03
N LEU A 67 2.11 6.70 -5.67
CA LEU A 67 1.99 6.46 -7.11
C LEU A 67 2.70 7.53 -7.94
N ALA A 68 2.58 8.80 -7.56
CA ALA A 68 3.26 9.91 -8.25
C ALA A 68 4.79 9.77 -8.17
N MET A 69 5.34 9.39 -7.01
CA MET A 69 6.79 9.18 -6.84
C MET A 69 7.32 7.99 -7.65
N VAL A 70 6.53 6.93 -7.82
CA VAL A 70 6.90 5.82 -8.71
C VAL A 70 6.88 6.29 -10.17
N GLN A 71 5.88 7.08 -10.55
CA GLN A 71 5.74 7.59 -11.91
C GLN A 71 6.89 8.54 -12.30
N THR A 72 7.38 9.36 -11.36
CA THR A 72 8.55 10.25 -11.59
C THR A 72 9.89 9.52 -11.46
N ARG A 73 9.89 8.22 -11.14
CA ARG A 73 11.08 7.40 -10.85
C ARG A 73 11.92 7.91 -9.68
N GLU A 74 11.35 8.78 -8.85
CA GLU A 74 11.93 9.15 -7.56
C GLU A 74 11.88 7.97 -6.57
N PHE A 75 11.06 6.96 -6.88
CA PHE A 75 10.83 5.79 -6.06
C PHE A 75 10.73 4.51 -6.91
N ASP A 76 11.43 3.46 -6.48
CA ASP A 76 11.39 2.15 -7.15
C ASP A 76 10.06 1.42 -6.90
N VAL A 77 9.61 0.65 -7.90
CA VAL A 77 8.36 -0.13 -7.85
C VAL A 77 8.34 -1.15 -6.71
N ASP A 78 9.45 -1.86 -6.47
CA ASP A 78 9.57 -2.84 -5.37
C ASP A 78 9.49 -2.15 -4.01
N SER A 79 10.03 -0.94 -3.90
CA SER A 79 9.94 -0.15 -2.68
C SER A 79 8.51 0.35 -2.44
N ALA A 80 7.80 0.74 -3.49
CA ALA A 80 6.40 1.11 -3.43
C ALA A 80 5.48 -0.05 -3.09
N LEU A 81 5.72 -1.21 -3.69
CA LEU A 81 5.03 -2.44 -3.36
C LEU A 81 5.20 -2.77 -1.87
N SER A 82 6.44 -2.73 -1.37
CA SER A 82 6.73 -3.01 0.05
C SER A 82 5.97 -2.05 0.97
N HIS A 83 5.99 -0.75 0.67
CA HIS A 83 5.27 0.27 1.44
C HIS A 83 3.75 0.08 1.44
N LEU A 84 3.14 -0.17 0.28
CA LEU A 84 1.70 -0.37 0.17
C LEU A 84 1.25 -1.67 0.85
N VAL A 85 2.09 -2.69 0.83
CA VAL A 85 1.84 -3.95 1.54
C VAL A 85 1.93 -3.74 3.06
N GLU A 86 2.95 -3.02 3.55
CA GLU A 86 3.05 -2.63 4.96
C GLU A 86 1.83 -1.80 5.40
N LEU A 87 1.40 -0.86 4.55
CA LEU A 87 0.20 -0.06 4.76
C LEU A 87 -1.08 -0.91 4.85
N SER A 88 -1.19 -1.98 4.06
CA SER A 88 -2.31 -2.93 4.12
C SER A 88 -2.34 -3.74 5.42
N ALA A 89 -1.18 -3.98 6.03
CA ALA A 89 -1.04 -4.71 7.29
C ALA A 89 -1.05 -3.80 8.53
N ALA A 90 -0.90 -2.48 8.34
CA ALA A 90 -0.84 -1.51 9.42
C ALA A 90 -2.19 -1.37 10.14
N LYS A 91 -2.18 -1.51 11.47
CA LYS A 91 -3.37 -1.26 12.30
C LYS A 91 -3.66 0.22 12.46
N THR A 92 -2.61 1.04 12.48
CA THR A 92 -2.65 2.49 12.62
C THR A 92 -1.62 3.11 11.70
N LEU A 93 -1.98 4.21 11.04
CA LEU A 93 -1.07 5.00 10.22
C LEU A 93 -0.93 6.38 10.85
N ASP A 94 0.29 6.75 11.23
CA ASP A 94 0.62 8.12 11.61
C ASP A 94 1.01 8.91 10.37
N VAL A 95 0.06 9.68 9.84
CA VAL A 95 0.21 10.46 8.60
C VAL A 95 1.26 11.58 8.73
N THR A 96 1.69 11.91 9.96
CA THR A 96 2.78 12.88 10.17
C THR A 96 4.15 12.29 9.83
N GLN A 97 4.26 10.95 9.77
CA GLN A 97 5.43 10.30 9.22
C GLN A 97 5.40 10.44 7.71
N THR A 98 6.03 11.54 7.24
CA THR A 98 6.47 11.59 5.85
C THR A 98 7.30 10.33 5.63
N PRO A 99 6.91 9.45 4.70
CA PRO A 99 7.64 8.23 4.51
C PRO A 99 9.11 8.56 4.20
N VAL A 100 10.00 8.00 5.01
CA VAL A 100 11.44 8.23 4.92
C VAL A 100 11.93 7.33 3.80
N PHE A 101 11.86 7.83 2.57
CA PHE A 101 12.31 7.10 1.39
C PHE A 101 13.80 7.30 1.18
N LYS A 102 14.52 6.22 0.86
CA LYS A 102 15.83 6.34 0.23
C LYS A 102 15.61 6.73 -1.23
N ALA A 103 16.06 7.92 -1.59
CA ALA A 103 16.15 8.31 -3.00
C ALA A 103 17.05 7.32 -3.75
N VAL A 104 16.59 6.88 -4.92
CA VAL A 104 17.36 6.08 -5.89
C VAL A 104 18.39 6.93 -6.62
#